data_AF-A0A351MIQ1-F1
#
_entry.id   AF-A0A351MIQ1-F1
#
_cell.length_a   1.000
_cell.length_b   1.000
_cell.length_c   1.000
_cell.angle_alpha   90.00
_cell.angle_beta   90.00
_cell.angle_gamma   90.00
#
_symmetry.space_group_name_H-M   'P 1'
#
loop_
_entity.id
_entity.type
_entity.pdbx_description
1 polymer ?
#
loop_
_entity_poly.entity_id
_entity_poly.type
_entity_poly.pdbx_seq_one_letter_code
_entity_poly.pdbx_strand_id
1 'polypeptide(L)'
;MQYTWDQPRTVSAVSTYWFEDPPNGGCRLPASWRLLYRAGDEWLPVNAQGEYGLAVDAFNRVEFTPVTTDALRIEAQLQPNMSGGLLEWTVE
;
A
#
# COMPACT_ATOMS: atom_id res chain seq x y z
N MET A 1 2.90 2.00 -6.59
CA MET A 1 2.13 3.27 -6.53
C MET A 1 2.80 4.19 -5.52
N GLN A 2 2.75 5.52 -5.69
CA GLN A 2 3.53 6.46 -4.87
C GLN A 2 2.71 7.71 -4.50
N TYR A 3 2.87 8.17 -3.26
CA TYR A 3 2.51 9.50 -2.79
C TYR A 3 3.76 10.33 -2.56
N THR A 4 3.67 11.63 -2.84
CA THR A 4 4.74 12.59 -2.58
C THR A 4 4.12 13.91 -2.12
N TRP A 5 4.72 14.51 -1.11
CA TRP A 5 4.30 15.78 -0.52
C TRP A 5 5.42 16.82 -0.69
N ASP A 6 5.05 18.10 -0.73
CA ASP A 6 6.02 19.21 -0.86
C ASP A 6 6.89 19.38 0.39
N GLN A 7 6.42 18.89 1.54
CA GLN A 7 7.13 18.90 2.81
C GLN A 7 6.96 17.55 3.53
N PRO A 8 7.98 17.10 4.29
CA PRO A 8 7.86 15.89 5.10
C PRO A 8 6.70 15.95 6.07
N ARG A 9 6.00 14.81 6.22
CA ARG A 9 4.89 14.62 7.17
C ARG A 9 5.21 13.44 8.07
N THR A 10 4.82 13.55 9.33
CA THR A 10 4.78 12.38 10.22
C THR A 10 3.50 11.61 9.94
N VAL A 11 3.65 10.36 9.56
CA VAL A 11 2.56 9.44 9.21
C VAL A 11 2.74 8.14 9.99
N SER A 12 1.64 7.46 10.28
CA SER A 12 1.61 6.31 11.18
C SER A 12 0.68 5.19 10.75
N ALA A 13 -0.23 5.45 9.80
CA ALA A 13 -1.02 4.40 9.20
C ALA A 13 -1.34 4.66 7.72
N VAL A 14 -1.66 3.58 7.01
CA VAL A 14 -2.30 3.64 5.69
C VAL A 14 -3.48 2.70 5.65
N SER A 15 -4.48 3.05 4.84
CA SER A 15 -5.57 2.12 4.48
C SER A 15 -5.59 1.91 2.98
N THR A 16 -5.79 0.67 2.53
CA THR A 16 -5.83 0.30 1.10
C THR A 16 -7.13 -0.39 0.75
N TYR A 17 -7.72 -0.03 -0.39
CA TYR A 17 -8.92 -0.66 -0.94
C TYR A 17 -8.58 -1.33 -2.27
N TRP A 18 -8.37 -2.64 -2.23
CA TRP A 18 -8.00 -3.42 -3.40
C TRP A 18 -9.23 -3.77 -4.24
N PHE A 19 -9.03 -3.86 -5.55
CA PHE A 19 -10.03 -4.23 -6.54
C PHE A 19 -9.75 -5.62 -7.10
N GLU A 20 -10.82 -6.38 -7.31
CA GLU A 20 -10.83 -7.56 -8.15
C GLU A 20 -12.16 -7.68 -8.91
N ASP A 21 -12.15 -8.39 -10.04
CA ASP A 21 -13.31 -8.55 -10.93
C ASP A 21 -13.60 -10.02 -11.32
N PRO A 22 -13.79 -10.94 -10.35
CA PRO A 22 -14.13 -12.32 -10.65
C PRO A 22 -15.55 -12.47 -11.25
N PRO A 23 -15.84 -13.59 -11.96
CA PRO A 23 -14.90 -14.63 -12.35
C PRO A 23 -14.13 -14.31 -13.64
N ASN A 24 -14.68 -13.44 -14.49
CA ASN A 24 -14.28 -13.31 -15.90
C ASN A 24 -13.34 -12.13 -16.19
N GLY A 25 -13.06 -11.28 -15.21
CA GLY A 25 -12.12 -10.19 -15.39
C GLY A 25 -10.67 -10.59 -15.12
N GLY A 26 -9.75 -9.73 -15.54
CA GLY A 26 -8.29 -9.96 -15.49
C GLY A 26 -7.61 -9.35 -14.28
N CYS A 27 -8.37 -8.84 -13.30
CA CYS A 27 -7.88 -8.18 -12.10
C CYS A 27 -8.14 -9.02 -10.86
N ARG A 28 -7.10 -9.23 -10.05
CA ARG A 28 -7.18 -9.93 -8.77
C ARG A 28 -6.46 -9.15 -7.69
N LEU A 29 -6.80 -9.46 -6.44
CA LEU A 29 -5.97 -9.07 -5.30
C LEU A 29 -4.51 -9.47 -5.57
N PRO A 30 -3.51 -8.61 -5.25
CA PRO A 30 -2.12 -8.99 -5.38
C PRO A 30 -1.81 -10.20 -4.47
N ALA A 31 -0.76 -10.96 -4.79
CA ALA A 31 -0.29 -12.05 -3.94
C ALA A 31 0.25 -11.52 -2.59
N SER A 32 0.86 -10.33 -2.62
CA SER A 32 1.30 -9.61 -1.43
C SER A 32 1.53 -8.14 -1.75
N TRP A 33 1.62 -7.31 -0.72
CA TRP A 33 2.06 -5.93 -0.85
C TRP A 33 2.82 -5.49 0.39
N ARG A 34 3.58 -4.40 0.26
CA ARG A 34 4.28 -3.75 1.37
C ARG A 34 4.28 -2.24 1.20
N LEU A 35 4.44 -1.53 2.32
CA LEU A 35 4.61 -0.09 2.35
C LEU A 35 6.08 0.27 2.58
N LEU A 36 6.58 1.19 1.75
CA LEU A 36 7.89 1.81 1.88
C LEU A 36 7.74 3.32 2.13
N TYR A 37 8.70 3.88 2.84
CA TYR A 37 8.87 5.33 2.99
C TYR A 37 10.20 5.77 2.39
N ARG A 38 10.26 7.02 1.93
CA ARG A 38 11.51 7.60 1.42
C ARG A 38 12.36 8.13 2.57
N ALA A 39 13.63 7.74 2.61
CA ALA A 39 14.64 8.20 3.55
C ALA A 39 15.88 8.67 2.76
N GLY A 40 15.99 9.98 2.53
CA GLY A 40 16.95 10.51 1.56
C GLY A 40 16.62 10.01 0.15
N ASP A 41 17.58 9.36 -0.50
CA ASP A 41 17.42 8.77 -1.84
C ASP A 41 16.95 7.30 -1.82
N GLU A 42 16.83 6.70 -0.63
CA GLU A 42 16.48 5.29 -0.46
C GLU A 42 15.00 5.10 -0.13
N TRP A 43 14.48 3.92 -0.48
CA TRP A 43 13.16 3.44 -0.09
C TRP A 43 13.31 2.33 0.94
N LEU A 44 12.82 2.58 2.15
CA LEU A 44 12.93 1.65 3.27
C LEU A 44 11.54 1.12 3.66
N PRO A 45 11.42 -0.15 4.08
CA PRO A 45 10.15 -0.68 4.56
C PRO A 45 9.75 0.00 5.87
N VAL A 46 8.46 0.29 6.03
CA VAL A 46 7.93 0.71 7.33
C VAL A 46 7.99 -0.45 8.32
N ASN A 47 8.09 -0.14 9.61
CA ASN A 47 7.95 -1.14 10.66
C ASN A 47 6.45 -1.35 10.99
N ALA A 48 5.80 -2.25 10.25
CA ALA A 48 4.37 -2.52 10.38
C ALA A 48 4.01 -3.20 11.72
N GLN A 49 2.89 -2.78 12.30
CA GLN A 49 2.29 -3.32 13.53
C GLN A 49 1.08 -4.20 13.21
N GLY A 50 1.19 -5.04 12.19
CA GLY A 50 0.09 -5.87 11.71
C GLY A 50 0.40 -6.47 10.34
N GLU A 51 -0.60 -7.14 9.78
CA GLU A 51 -0.50 -7.76 8.47
C GLU A 51 -0.93 -6.81 7.35
N TYR A 52 -0.35 -7.00 6.17
CA TYR A 52 -0.77 -6.34 4.94
C TYR A 52 -2.02 -7.03 4.39
N GLY A 53 -3.19 -6.62 4.89
CA GLY A 53 -4.48 -7.21 4.55
C GLY A 53 -4.85 -7.09 3.06
N LEU A 54 -5.70 -8.02 2.61
CA LEU A 54 -6.27 -8.09 1.26
C LEU A 54 -7.77 -8.45 1.30
N ALA A 55 -8.47 -8.05 2.36
CA ALA A 55 -9.92 -8.19 2.44
C ALA A 55 -10.57 -7.48 1.24
N VAL A 56 -11.47 -8.21 0.57
CA VAL A 56 -12.28 -7.68 -0.54
C VAL A 56 -13.34 -6.74 -0.01
N ASP A 57 -13.70 -5.75 -0.82
CA ASP A 57 -14.78 -4.80 -0.52
C ASP A 57 -14.62 -4.08 0.84
N ALA A 58 -13.37 -3.83 1.24
CA ALA A 58 -13.04 -3.23 2.52
C ALA A 58 -11.71 -2.47 2.48
N PHE A 59 -11.59 -1.49 3.38
CA PHE A 59 -10.30 -0.89 3.69
C PHE A 59 -9.45 -1.84 4.53
N ASN A 60 -8.24 -2.09 4.04
CA ASN A 60 -7.19 -2.85 4.72
C ASN A 60 -6.22 -1.86 5.37
N ARG A 61 -6.39 -1.65 6.67
CA ARG A 61 -5.60 -0.69 7.45
C ARG A 61 -4.35 -1.34 8.05
N VAL A 62 -3.23 -0.64 7.92
CA VAL A 62 -1.92 -1.05 8.47
C VAL A 62 -1.37 0.11 9.30
N GLU A 63 -1.19 -0.12 10.60
CA GLU A 63 -0.42 0.76 11.48
C GLU A 63 1.07 0.43 11.40
N PHE A 64 1.92 1.41 11.66
CA PHE A 64 3.36 1.24 11.69
C PHE A 64 4.00 2.21 12.67
N THR A 65 5.25 1.95 13.06
CA THR A 65 6.05 2.92 13.82
C THR A 65 6.09 4.24 13.03
N PRO A 66 5.69 5.38 13.62
CA PRO A 66 5.59 6.64 12.89
C PRO A 66 6.91 7.01 12.19
N VAL A 67 6.79 7.45 10.94
CA VAL A 67 7.93 7.93 10.13
C VAL A 67 7.66 9.35 9.66
N THR A 68 8.70 10.18 9.67
CA THR A 68 8.66 11.50 9.03
C THR A 68 9.28 11.38 7.65
N THR A 69 8.45 11.51 6.61
CA THR A 69 8.86 11.31 5.21
C THR A 69 8.08 12.25 4.30
N ASP A 70 8.65 12.56 3.14
CA ASP A 70 7.99 13.32 2.08
C ASP A 70 7.40 12.42 0.98
N ALA A 71 7.56 11.10 1.08
CA ALA A 71 6.96 10.17 0.13
C ALA A 71 6.71 8.77 0.71
N LEU A 72 5.59 8.18 0.31
CA LEU A 72 5.25 6.78 0.58
C LEU A 72 5.09 6.02 -0.74
N ARG A 73 5.37 4.72 -0.72
CA ARG A 73 5.23 3.83 -1.88
C ARG A 73 4.62 2.50 -1.47
N ILE A 74 3.57 2.09 -2.17
CA ILE A 74 3.12 0.70 -2.17
C ILE A 74 3.84 -0.05 -3.28
N GLU A 75 4.45 -1.16 -2.91
CA GLU A 75 4.90 -2.21 -3.82
C GLU A 75 3.98 -3.42 -3.68
N ALA A 76 3.45 -3.90 -4.79
CA ALA A 76 2.55 -5.05 -4.84
C ALA A 76 3.13 -6.12 -5.75
N GLN A 77 3.15 -7.36 -5.28
CA GLN A 77 3.45 -8.53 -6.09
C GLN A 77 2.13 -9.05 -6.65
N LEU A 78 1.95 -8.97 -7.96
CA LEU A 78 0.75 -9.48 -8.62
C LEU A 78 0.75 -11.02 -8.67
N GLN A 79 -0.45 -11.60 -8.75
CA GLN A 79 -0.59 -13.01 -9.07
C GLN A 79 -0.13 -13.29 -10.52
N PRO A 80 0.39 -14.50 -10.82
CA PRO A 80 0.80 -14.85 -12.18
C PRO A 80 -0.34 -14.64 -13.19
N ASN A 81 -0.01 -13.97 -14.31
CA ASN A 81 -0.93 -13.69 -15.41
C ASN A 81 -2.16 -12.82 -15.07
N MET A 82 -2.18 -12.16 -13.90
CA MET A 82 -3.25 -11.26 -13.48
C MET A 82 -2.74 -9.83 -13.34
N SER A 83 -3.62 -8.86 -13.59
CA SER A 83 -3.41 -7.47 -13.19
C SER A 83 -3.86 -7.27 -11.73
N GLY A 84 -3.39 -6.20 -11.08
CA GLY A 84 -3.87 -5.78 -9.77
C GLY A 84 -4.47 -4.38 -9.83
N GLY A 85 -5.49 -4.14 -9.02
CA GLY A 85 -6.17 -2.85 -8.93
C GLY A 85 -6.20 -2.37 -7.49
N LEU A 86 -5.85 -1.11 -7.28
CA LEU A 86 -6.04 -0.40 -6.02
C LEU A 86 -7.02 0.74 -6.33
N LEU A 87 -8.22 0.71 -5.75
CA LEU A 87 -9.21 1.76 -5.95
C LEU A 87 -8.82 3.02 -5.18
N GLU A 88 -8.42 2.82 -3.93
CA GLU A 88 -8.13 3.91 -3.01
C GLU A 88 -7.02 3.51 -2.04
N TRP A 89 -6.23 4.50 -1.64
CA TRP A 89 -5.41 4.43 -0.45
C TRP A 89 -5.43 5.77 0.27
N THR A 90 -5.44 5.71 1.59
CA THR A 90 -5.40 6.88 2.46
C THR A 90 -4.18 6.79 3.38
N VAL A 91 -3.74 7.94 3.88
CA VAL A 91 -2.58 8.08 4.77
C VAL A 91 -3.02 8.88 5.99
N GLU A 92 -2.65 8.39 7.18
CA GLU A 92 -2.92 9.00 8.49
C GLU A 92 -1.62 9.40 9.19
#